data_AF-A0A5J4DYE9-F1
#
_entry.id   AF-A0A5J4DYE9-F1
#
_cell.length_a   1.000
_cell.length_b   1.000
_cell.length_c   1.000
_cell.angle_alpha   90.00
_cell.angle_beta   90.00
_cell.angle_gamma   90.00
#
_symmetry.space_group_name_H-M   'P 1'
#
loop_
_entity.id
_entity.type
_entity.pdbx_description
1 polymer ?
#
loop_
_entity_poly.entity_id
_entity_poly.type
_entity_poly.pdbx_seq_one_letter_code
_entity_poly.pdbx_strand_id
1 'polypeptide(L)'
;MPKKSAKSKAAKQNDKLTVQEQKNWVLAVYMDLLENDDLDGFIDFSKHAGLDLTALSQCPKCRDDQLEAWILGHYRISKGRYDVDRVVNDFDTYPPIVARIEELKREHAEKLSN
;
A
#
# COMPACT_ATOMS: atom_id res chain seq x y z
N MET A 1 -21.01 17.30 -25.12
CA MET A 1 -21.16 15.89 -24.71
C MET A 1 -20.26 15.62 -23.50
N PRO A 2 -20.79 15.35 -22.30
CA PRO A 2 -19.94 15.09 -21.14
C PRO A 2 -19.41 13.64 -21.20
N LYS A 3 -18.08 13.49 -21.22
CA LYS A 3 -17.39 12.21 -21.10
C LYS A 3 -17.59 11.69 -19.66
N LYS A 4 -18.33 10.60 -19.50
CA LYS A 4 -18.45 9.87 -18.23
C LYS A 4 -17.07 9.34 -17.85
N SER A 5 -16.42 9.98 -16.87
CA SER A 5 -15.16 9.49 -16.31
C SER A 5 -15.43 8.20 -15.51
N ALA A 6 -14.68 7.15 -15.81
CA ALA A 6 -14.79 5.82 -15.21
C ALA A 6 -14.24 5.74 -13.77
N LYS A 7 -14.52 6.74 -12.91
CA LYS A 7 -14.01 6.82 -11.51
C LYS A 7 -14.88 6.09 -10.47
N SER A 8 -15.79 5.18 -10.86
CA SER A 8 -16.90 4.77 -9.98
C SER A 8 -16.87 3.32 -9.42
N LYS A 9 -15.88 2.48 -9.74
CA LYS A 9 -15.91 1.06 -9.29
C LYS A 9 -15.03 0.74 -8.08
N ALA A 10 -13.83 1.31 -7.97
CA ALA A 10 -12.91 1.02 -6.86
C ALA A 10 -13.37 1.66 -5.53
N ALA A 11 -13.74 2.95 -5.55
CA ALA A 11 -14.24 3.69 -4.38
C ALA A 11 -15.46 3.07 -3.67
N LYS A 12 -16.16 2.12 -4.30
CA LYS A 12 -17.31 1.41 -3.72
C LYS A 12 -16.94 0.19 -2.86
N GLN A 13 -15.71 -0.32 -2.92
CA GLN A 13 -15.30 -1.45 -2.08
C GLN A 13 -14.96 -1.00 -0.65
N ASN A 14 -14.35 0.18 -0.52
CA ASN A 14 -13.89 0.71 0.77
C ASN A 14 -15.04 0.97 1.76
N ASP A 15 -16.22 1.37 1.27
CA ASP A 15 -17.43 1.59 2.09
C ASP A 15 -18.05 0.28 2.64
N LYS A 16 -17.63 -0.89 2.15
CA LYS A 16 -18.12 -2.20 2.63
C LYS A 16 -17.21 -2.86 3.68
N LEU A 17 -15.98 -2.36 3.82
CA LEU A 17 -15.02 -2.86 4.79
C LEU A 17 -15.30 -2.21 6.14
N THR A 18 -15.29 -3.02 7.20
CA THR A 18 -15.23 -2.53 8.57
C THR A 18 -13.95 -1.74 8.79
N VAL A 19 -13.94 -0.88 9.82
CA VAL A 19 -12.74 -0.08 10.17
C VAL A 19 -11.53 -0.99 10.43
N GLN A 20 -11.75 -2.15 11.05
CA GLN A 20 -10.66 -3.09 11.32
C GLN A 20 -10.12 -3.71 10.03
N GLU A 21 -10.99 -4.09 9.09
CA GLU A 21 -10.55 -4.60 7.78
C GLU A 21 -9.78 -3.54 7.01
N GLN A 22 -10.21 -2.28 7.05
CA GLN A 22 -9.47 -1.19 6.39
C GLN A 22 -8.06 -1.02 6.97
N LYS A 23 -7.92 -1.06 8.31
CA LYS A 23 -6.60 -1.02 8.96
C LYS A 23 -5.75 -2.21 8.56
N ASN A 24 -6.32 -3.41 8.57
CA ASN A 24 -5.61 -4.63 8.22
C ASN A 24 -5.10 -4.57 6.77
N TRP A 25 -5.90 -4.07 5.83
CA TRP A 25 -5.46 -3.86 4.44
C TRP A 25 -4.27 -2.92 4.33
N VAL A 26 -4.32 -1.80 5.03
CA VAL A 26 -3.21 -0.83 5.05
C VAL A 26 -1.96 -1.47 5.63
N LEU A 27 -2.07 -2.18 6.76
CA LEU A 27 -0.92 -2.75 7.45
C LEU A 27 -0.33 -3.97 6.74
N ALA A 28 -1.15 -4.80 6.11
CA ALA A 28 -0.70 -6.03 5.44
C ALA A 28 0.40 -5.75 4.41
N VAL A 29 0.27 -4.67 3.63
CA VAL A 29 1.28 -4.27 2.63
C VAL A 29 2.65 -4.01 3.27
N TYR A 30 2.67 -3.43 4.47
CA TYR A 30 3.93 -3.12 5.17
C TYR A 30 4.44 -4.32 5.97
N MET A 31 3.54 -5.15 6.52
CA MET A 31 3.91 -6.35 7.26
C MET A 31 4.62 -7.35 6.36
N ASP A 32 4.19 -7.53 5.11
CA ASP A 32 4.90 -8.39 4.15
C ASP A 32 6.36 -7.95 3.94
N LEU A 33 6.67 -6.66 3.99
CA LEU A 33 8.04 -6.15 3.86
C LEU A 33 8.85 -6.38 5.15
N LEU A 34 8.23 -6.18 6.31
CA LEU A 34 8.88 -6.33 7.61
C LEU A 34 9.10 -7.82 7.99
N GLU A 35 8.16 -8.70 7.68
CA GLU A 35 8.24 -10.13 7.97
C GLU A 35 9.34 -10.84 7.17
N ASN A 36 9.72 -10.28 6.01
CA ASN A 36 10.82 -10.79 5.18
C ASN A 36 12.19 -10.18 5.54
N ASP A 37 12.30 -9.48 6.68
CA ASP A 37 13.49 -8.71 7.09
C ASP A 37 13.96 -7.69 6.01
N ASP A 38 13.06 -7.28 5.10
CA ASP A 38 13.34 -6.35 4.01
C ASP A 38 13.15 -4.89 4.47
N LEU A 39 14.06 -4.46 5.35
CA LEU A 39 14.05 -3.10 5.89
C LEU A 39 14.28 -2.04 4.81
N ASP A 40 15.10 -2.34 3.81
CA ASP A 40 15.36 -1.43 2.69
C ASP A 40 14.10 -1.27 1.83
N GLY A 41 13.42 -2.38 1.50
CA GLY A 41 12.14 -2.36 0.79
C GLY A 41 11.05 -1.66 1.58
N PHE A 42 10.99 -1.84 2.91
CA PHE A 42 10.08 -1.10 3.79
C PHE A 42 10.33 0.42 3.71
N ILE A 43 11.59 0.85 3.81
CA ILE A 43 11.98 2.26 3.75
C ILE A 43 11.64 2.84 2.38
N ASP A 44 11.99 2.14 1.30
CA ASP A 44 11.78 2.63 -0.05
C ASP A 44 10.31 2.66 -0.45
N PHE A 45 9.53 1.65 -0.06
CA PHE A 45 8.08 1.67 -0.22
C PHE A 45 7.45 2.83 0.58
N SER A 46 7.91 3.06 1.80
CA SER A 46 7.43 4.18 2.62
C SER A 46 7.72 5.54 1.96
N LYS A 47 8.90 5.73 1.36
CA LYS A 47 9.21 6.94 0.58
C LYS A 47 8.32 7.06 -0.66
N HIS A 48 8.13 5.96 -1.38
CA HIS A 48 7.27 5.91 -2.57
C HIS A 48 5.83 6.31 -2.25
N ALA A 49 5.26 5.77 -1.18
CA ALA A 49 3.93 6.14 -0.67
C ALA A 49 3.88 7.57 -0.08
N GLY A 50 5.03 8.24 0.05
CA GLY A 50 5.15 9.61 0.55
C GLY A 50 5.06 9.75 2.06
N LEU A 51 5.38 8.70 2.83
CA LEU A 51 5.43 8.77 4.28
C LEU A 51 6.63 9.61 4.73
N ASP A 52 6.40 10.44 5.76
CA ASP A 52 7.47 11.21 6.39
C ASP A 52 8.30 10.32 7.33
N LEU A 53 9.45 9.87 6.82
CA LEU A 53 10.41 9.04 7.54
C LEU A 53 11.20 9.79 8.63
N THR A 54 11.15 11.12 8.67
CA THR A 54 11.86 11.89 9.70
C THR A 54 11.30 11.58 11.09
N ALA A 55 9.99 11.29 11.18
CA ALA A 55 9.32 10.88 12.41
C ALA A 55 9.87 9.55 12.98
N LEU A 56 10.26 8.61 12.12
CA LEU A 56 10.88 7.35 12.55
C LEU A 56 12.31 7.55 13.04
N SER A 57 13.08 8.41 12.35
CA SER A 57 14.48 8.70 12.72
C SER A 57 14.63 9.34 14.11
N GLN A 58 13.59 10.05 14.57
CA GLN A 58 13.52 10.69 15.88
C GLN A 58 13.00 9.75 16.97
N CYS A 59 12.71 8.50 16.64
CA CYS A 59 12.08 7.53 17.52
C CYS A 59 12.95 6.25 17.66
N PRO A 60 14.06 6.30 18.42
CA PRO A 60 14.99 5.18 18.56
C PRO A 60 14.41 3.93 19.25
N LYS A 61 13.18 4.02 19.77
CA LYS A 61 12.46 2.96 20.48
C LYS A 61 11.02 2.83 19.99
N CYS A 62 10.79 3.09 18.70
CA CYS A 62 9.47 2.91 18.11
C CYS A 62 9.00 1.47 18.39
N ARG A 63 8.07 1.35 19.32
CA ARG A 63 7.36 0.12 19.65
C ARG A 63 6.40 -0.17 18.50
N ASP A 64 6.02 -1.44 18.33
CA ASP A 64 5.16 -1.89 17.23
C ASP A 64 3.87 -1.06 17.09
N ASP A 65 3.33 -0.59 18.24
CA ASP A 65 2.14 0.28 18.30
C ASP A 65 2.36 1.69 17.72
N GLN A 66 3.57 2.24 17.84
CA GLN A 66 3.93 3.53 17.26
C GLN A 66 4.14 3.45 15.76
N LEU A 67 4.71 2.34 15.28
CA LEU A 67 4.88 2.08 13.85
C LEU A 67 3.52 1.90 13.17
N GLU A 68 2.64 1.09 13.76
CA GLU A 68 1.26 0.89 13.27
C GLU A 68 0.52 2.23 13.19
N ALA A 69 0.56 3.02 14.27
CA ALA A 69 -0.11 4.31 14.32
C ALA A 69 0.41 5.31 13.30
N TRP A 70 1.72 5.29 13.00
CA TRP A 70 2.35 6.14 12.00
C TRP A 70 1.88 5.78 10.58
N ILE A 71 1.92 4.49 10.22
CA ILE A 71 1.44 4.01 8.92
C ILE A 71 -0.05 4.32 8.76
N LEU A 72 -0.87 3.94 9.74
CA LEU A 72 -2.32 4.19 9.71
C LEU A 72 -2.64 5.69 9.67
N GLY A 73 -1.83 6.52 10.34
CA GLY A 73 -1.96 7.97 10.33
C GLY A 73 -1.85 8.57 8.93
N HIS A 74 -0.92 8.08 8.12
CA HIS A 74 -0.70 8.54 6.74
C HIS A 74 -1.88 8.27 5.81
N TYR A 75 -2.53 7.11 5.97
CA TYR A 75 -3.69 6.71 5.17
C TYR A 75 -5.03 7.10 5.78
N ARG A 76 -5.05 7.82 6.91
CA ARG A 76 -6.30 8.19 7.56
C ARG A 76 -6.98 9.34 6.84
N ILE A 77 -8.22 9.12 6.38
CA ILE A 77 -9.06 10.17 5.80
C ILE A 77 -9.74 10.97 6.92
N SER A 78 -10.33 10.26 7.89
CA SER A 78 -11.04 10.85 9.02
C SER A 78 -11.13 9.86 10.19
N LYS A 79 -11.86 10.20 11.26
CA LYS A 79 -12.03 9.27 12.40
C LYS A 79 -12.80 8.03 11.97
N GLY A 80 -12.14 6.87 12.08
CA GLY A 80 -12.71 5.57 11.73
C GLY A 80 -12.79 5.30 10.23
N ARG A 81 -12.02 6.02 9.39
CA ARG A 81 -11.99 5.79 7.94
C ARG A 81 -10.56 5.90 7.42
N TYR A 82 -10.13 4.88 6.68
CA TYR A 82 -8.81 4.80 6.07
C TYR A 82 -8.91 4.66 4.55
N ASP A 83 -7.88 5.15 3.86
CA ASP A 83 -7.80 5.17 2.40
C ASP A 83 -7.17 3.89 1.86
N VAL A 84 -7.96 2.81 1.86
CA VAL A 84 -7.54 1.52 1.29
C VAL A 84 -7.26 1.63 -0.22
N ASP A 85 -8.00 2.47 -0.94
CA ASP A 85 -7.78 2.65 -2.38
C ASP A 85 -6.40 3.28 -2.64
N ARG A 86 -5.99 4.22 -1.79
CA ARG A 86 -4.67 4.84 -1.87
C ARG A 86 -3.54 3.84 -1.58
N VAL A 87 -3.62 3.03 -0.52
CA VAL A 87 -2.54 2.06 -0.23
C VAL A 87 -2.42 1.03 -1.35
N VAL A 88 -3.53 0.57 -1.93
CA VAL A 88 -3.52 -0.32 -3.10
C VAL A 88 -2.89 0.36 -4.31
N ASN A 89 -3.25 1.61 -4.59
CA ASN A 89 -2.63 2.37 -5.67
C ASN A 89 -1.12 2.56 -5.46
N ASP A 90 -0.70 2.89 -4.24
CA ASP A 90 0.72 3.07 -3.92
C ASP A 90 1.47 1.75 -4.11
N PHE A 91 0.88 0.62 -3.73
CA PHE A 91 1.43 -0.72 -3.98
C PHE A 91 1.48 -1.09 -5.47
N ASP A 92 0.39 -0.90 -6.21
CA ASP A 92 0.28 -1.22 -7.65
C ASP A 92 1.22 -0.38 -8.51
N THR A 93 1.64 0.78 -8.02
CA THR A 93 2.56 1.69 -8.70
C THR A 93 3.99 1.61 -8.16
N TYR A 94 4.25 0.77 -7.16
CA TYR A 94 5.59 0.59 -6.60
C TYR A 94 6.51 -0.07 -7.64
N PRO A 95 7.65 0.54 -8.01
CA PRO A 95 8.43 0.08 -9.17
C PRO A 95 8.85 -1.40 -9.15
N PRO A 96 9.26 -2.00 -8.01
CA PRO A 96 9.55 -3.44 -7.95
C PRO A 96 8.34 -4.32 -8.26
N ILE A 97 7.14 -3.94 -7.79
CA ILE A 97 5.90 -4.67 -8.05
C ILE A 97 5.52 -4.54 -9.53
N VAL A 98 5.60 -3.33 -10.10
CA VAL A 98 5.34 -3.10 -11.52
C VAL A 98 6.27 -3.97 -12.38
N ALA A 99 7.57 -3.97 -12.09
CA ALA A 99 8.56 -4.77 -12.80
C ALA A 99 8.24 -6.28 -12.72
N ARG A 100 7.84 -6.78 -11.53
CA ARG A 100 7.48 -8.17 -11.35
C ARG A 100 6.21 -8.55 -12.13
N ILE A 101 5.22 -7.67 -12.19
CA ILE A 101 4.01 -7.89 -13.00
C ILE A 101 4.35 -8.00 -14.49
N GLU A 102 5.23 -7.12 -14.99
CA GLU A 102 5.66 -7.17 -16.39
C GLU A 102 6.45 -8.45 -16.72
N GLU A 103 7.33 -8.87 -15.83
CA GLU A 103 8.07 -10.13 -15.95
C GLU A 103 7.13 -11.33 -16.03
N LEU A 104 6.18 -11.45 -15.09
CA LEU A 104 5.19 -12.54 -15.07
C LEU A 104 4.32 -12.56 -16.34
N LYS A 105 3.97 -11.39 -16.89
CA LYS A 105 3.25 -11.29 -18.17
C LYS A 105 4.07 -11.84 -19.33
N ARG A 106 5.38 -11.59 -19.37
CA ARG A 106 6.28 -12.15 -20.38
C ARG A 106 6.40 -13.67 -20.24
N GLU A 107 6.66 -14.17 -19.03
CA GLU A 107 6.76 -15.62 -18.76
C GLU A 107 5.48 -16.36 -19.19
N HIS A 108 4.31 -15.78 -18.91
CA HIS A 108 3.03 -16.38 -19.27
C HIS A 108 2.79 -16.38 -20.79
N ALA A 109 3.18 -15.30 -21.48
CA ALA A 109 3.08 -15.22 -22.94
C ALA A 109 4.00 -16.24 -23.63
N GLU A 110 5.22 -16.42 -23.12
CA GLU A 110 6.17 -17.42 -23.62
C GLU A 110 5.68 -18.86 -23.40
N LYS A 111 5.09 -19.14 -22.23
CA LYS A 111 4.50 -20.47 -21.93
C LYS A 111 3.29 -20.81 -22.78
N LEU A 112 2.54 -19.83 -23.27
CA LEU A 112 1.40 -20.04 -24.19
C LEU A 112 1.83 -20.12 -25.67
N SER A 113 3.05 -19.73 -25.98
CA SER A 113 3.64 -19.74 -27.33
C SER A 113 4.37 -21.04 -27.68
N ASN A 114 4.57 -21.93 -26.70
CA ASN A 114 5.22 -23.24 -26.83
C ASN A 114 4.22 -24.38 -26.56
#